data_AF-P01391-F1
#
_entry.id   AF-P01391-F1
#
_cell.length_a   1.000
_cell.length_b   1.000
_cell.length_c   1.000
_cell.angle_alpha   90.00
_cell.angle_beta   90.00
_cell.angle_gamma   90.00
#
_symmetry.space_group_name_H-M   'P 1'
#
loop_
_entity.id
_entity.type
_entity.pdbx_description
1 polymer ?
#
loop_
_entity_poly.entity_id
_entity_poly.type
_entity_poly.pdbx_seq_one_letter_code
_entity_poly.pdbx_strand_id
1 'polypeptide(L)' 'IRCFITPDITSKDCPNGHVCYTKTWCDAFCSIRGKRVDLGCAATCPTVKTGVDIQCCSTDNCNPFPTRKRP' A
#
# COMPACT_ATOMS: atom_id res chain seq x y z
N ILE A 1 1.57 3.75 15.23
CA ILE A 1 2.14 3.33 13.95
C ILE A 1 1.79 4.38 12.90
N ARG A 2 2.78 4.80 12.11
CA ARG A 2 2.64 5.71 10.98
C ARG A 2 2.68 4.92 9.70
N CYS A 3 1.86 5.27 8.72
CA CYS A 3 1.87 4.63 7.42
C CYS A 3 1.78 5.69 6.33
N PHE A 4 2.36 5.40 5.16
CA PHE A 4 2.11 6.19 3.97
C PHE A 4 0.67 5.96 3.51
N ILE A 5 -0.01 7.05 3.13
CA ILE A 5 -1.39 7.02 2.65
C ILE A 5 -1.48 7.68 1.27
N THR A 6 -2.10 7.00 0.32
CA THR A 6 -2.43 7.53 -1.02
C THR A 6 -3.61 8.51 -0.95
N PRO A 7 -3.70 9.53 -1.84
CA PRO A 7 -2.92 9.70 -3.07
C PRO A 7 -1.55 10.36 -2.90
N ASP A 8 -1.35 11.18 -1.87
CA ASP A 8 -0.15 12.04 -1.76
C ASP A 8 1.09 11.34 -1.16
N ILE A 9 0.97 10.07 -0.76
CA ILE A 9 2.04 9.29 -0.11
C ILE A 9 2.55 10.05 1.13
N THR A 10 1.63 10.42 2.01
CA THR A 10 1.95 11.13 3.25
C THR A 10 1.95 10.19 4.44
N SER A 11 2.95 10.32 5.31
CA SER A 11 3.03 9.57 6.57
C SER A 11 1.97 10.10 7.53
N LYS A 12 0.93 9.32 7.81
CA LYS A 12 -0.13 9.65 8.78
C LYS A 12 -0.16 8.63 9.91
N ASP A 13 -0.51 9.11 11.10
CA ASP A 13 -0.72 8.24 12.26
C ASP A 13 -2.00 7.40 12.06
N CYS A 14 -1.86 6.09 12.18
CA CYS A 14 -2.98 5.15 12.10
C CYS A 14 -3.65 4.96 13.46
N PRO A 15 -4.93 4.54 13.49
CA PRO A 15 -5.59 4.18 14.73
C PRO A 15 -4.88 3.04 15.46
N ASN A 16 -5.04 2.98 16.79
CA ASN A 16 -4.42 1.94 17.61
C ASN A 16 -4.88 0.55 17.17
N GLY A 17 -3.93 -0.38 17.02
CA GLY A 17 -4.20 -1.75 16.56
C GLY A 17 -4.27 -1.93 15.04
N HIS A 18 -4.06 -0.86 14.25
CA HIS A 18 -3.98 -0.97 12.80
C HIS A 18 -2.56 -1.36 12.34
N VAL A 19 -2.48 -1.94 11.15
CA VAL A 19 -1.26 -2.24 10.39
C VAL A 19 -1.22 -1.38 9.14
N CYS A 20 -0.02 -1.08 8.63
CA CYS A 20 0.13 -0.50 7.31
C CYS A 20 -0.18 -1.56 6.27
N TYR A 21 -0.83 -1.18 5.18
CA TYR A 21 -0.97 -2.03 4.00
C TYR A 21 -0.45 -1.33 2.75
N THR A 22 0.01 -2.16 1.81
CA THR A 22 0.31 -1.81 0.42
C THR A 22 -0.52 -2.73 -0.45
N LYS A 23 -1.46 -2.15 -1.18
CA LYS A 23 -2.32 -2.86 -2.11
C LYS A 23 -1.96 -2.44 -3.53
N THR A 24 -1.58 -3.39 -4.36
CA THR A 24 -1.31 -3.13 -5.78
C THR A 24 -2.17 -4.00 -6.67
N TRP A 25 -2.67 -3.44 -7.76
CA TRP A 25 -3.48 -4.19 -8.72
C TRP A 25 -3.32 -3.63 -10.12
N CYS A 26 -3.59 -4.48 -11.11
CA CYS A 26 -3.54 -4.11 -12.51
C CYS A 26 -4.92 -3.58 -12.92
N ASP A 27 -5.01 -2.30 -13.29
CA ASP A 27 -6.22 -1.71 -13.88
C ASP A 27 -6.12 -1.66 -15.43
N ALA A 28 -7.10 -1.04 -16.09
CA ALA A 28 -7.09 -0.89 -17.55
C ALA A 28 -5.86 -0.15 -18.10
N PHE A 29 -5.16 0.64 -17.28
CA PHE A 29 -3.98 1.41 -17.65
C PHE A 29 -2.68 0.74 -17.20
N CYS A 30 -2.73 -0.47 -16.67
CA CYS A 30 -1.56 -1.17 -16.12
C CYS A 30 -0.42 -1.33 -17.13
N SER A 31 -0.74 -1.50 -18.42
CA SER A 31 0.25 -1.55 -19.50
C SER A 31 0.97 -0.21 -19.76
N ILE A 32 0.34 0.91 -19.41
CA ILE A 32 0.87 2.27 -19.66
C ILE A 32 1.49 2.85 -18.38
N ARG A 33 0.81 2.73 -17.24
CA ARG A 33 1.16 3.37 -15.95
C ARG A 33 1.76 2.40 -14.94
N GLY A 34 1.74 1.09 -15.21
CA GLY A 34 2.05 0.06 -14.22
C GLY A 34 0.88 -0.23 -13.29
N LYS A 35 1.09 -1.13 -12.33
CA LYS A 35 0.07 -1.48 -11.33
C LYS A 35 -0.31 -0.23 -10.52
N ARG A 36 -1.62 -0.06 -10.25
CA ARG A 36 -2.07 0.89 -9.24
C ARG A 36 -1.52 0.50 -7.88
N VAL A 37 -1.31 1.50 -7.05
CA VAL A 37 -0.84 1.37 -5.68
C VAL A 37 -1.81 2.13 -4.79
N ASP A 38 -2.26 1.48 -3.72
CA ASP A 38 -3.02 2.06 -2.63
C ASP A 38 -2.30 1.75 -1.33
N LEU A 39 -1.99 2.78 -0.57
CA LEU A 39 -1.28 2.71 0.69
C LEU A 39 -2.22 3.24 1.77
N GLY A 40 -2.26 2.59 2.93
CA GLY A 40 -3.11 3.03 4.02
C GLY A 40 -2.94 2.24 5.31
N CYS A 41 -3.86 2.49 6.23
CA CYS A 41 -3.98 1.79 7.51
C CYS A 41 -5.15 0.81 7.45
N ALA A 42 -4.98 -0.41 7.95
CA ALA A 42 -6.07 -1.39 8.08
C ALA A 42 -6.03 -2.05 9.46
N ALA A 43 -7.19 -2.31 10.08
CA ALA A 43 -7.23 -2.98 11.39
C ALA A 43 -6.67 -4.41 11.30
N THR A 44 -6.94 -5.08 10.18
CA THR A 44 -6.41 -6.40 9.84
C THR A 44 -5.90 -6.39 8.41
N CYS A 45 -4.93 -7.24 8.10
CA CYS A 45 -4.41 -7.32 6.74
C CYS A 45 -5.51 -7.76 5.77
N PRO A 46 -5.88 -6.94 4.76
CA PRO A 46 -6.99 -7.29 3.88
C PRO A 46 -6.67 -8.55 3.06
N THR A 47 -7.68 -9.38 2.83
CA THR A 47 -7.53 -10.64 2.09
C THR A 47 -7.13 -10.38 0.64
N VAL A 48 -6.05 -11.05 0.20
CA VAL A 48 -5.57 -11.07 -1.19
C VAL A 48 -6.68 -11.61 -2.09
N LYS A 49 -7.12 -10.81 -3.06
CA LYS A 49 -8.03 -11.23 -4.13
C LYS A 49 -7.22 -11.54 -5.38
N THR A 50 -7.71 -12.44 -6.24
CA THR A 50 -7.09 -12.71 -7.54
C THR A 50 -6.88 -11.41 -8.33
N GLY A 51 -5.63 -11.12 -8.70
CA GLY A 51 -5.25 -9.89 -9.41
C GLY A 51 -4.90 -8.68 -8.54
N VAL A 52 -4.97 -8.82 -7.21
CA VAL A 52 -4.59 -7.77 -6.24
C VAL A 52 -3.49 -8.33 -5.33
N ASP A 53 -2.31 -7.74 -5.37
CA ASP A 53 -1.23 -8.03 -4.43
C ASP A 53 -1.39 -7.14 -3.19
N ILE A 54 -1.52 -7.73 -2.01
CA ILE A 54 -1.62 -7.01 -0.74
C ILE A 54 -0.47 -7.43 0.15
N GLN A 55 0.25 -6.45 0.71
CA GLN A 55 1.27 -6.64 1.72
C GLN A 55 0.92 -5.81 2.95
N CYS A 56 1.17 -6.36 4.14
CA CYS A 56 0.90 -5.66 5.39
C CYS A 56 2.12 -5.73 6.30
N CYS A 57 2.29 -4.69 7.11
CA CYS A 57 3.39 -4.58 8.06
C CYS A 57 2.98 -3.73 9.26
N SER A 58 3.58 -4.01 10.42
CA SER A 58 3.18 -3.42 11.70
C SER A 58 4.24 -2.45 12.26
N THR A 59 5.08 -1.88 11.40
CA THR A 59 6.14 -0.94 11.76
C THR A 59 5.90 0.45 11.18
N ASP A 60 6.47 1.48 11.78
CA ASP A 60 6.30 2.86 11.28
C ASP A 60 6.88 3.02 9.87
N ASN A 61 6.07 3.53 8.94
CA ASN A 61 6.39 3.85 7.55
C ASN A 61 6.92 2.66 6.74
N CYS A 62 6.45 1.47 7.08
CA CYS A 62 6.89 0.21 6.46
C CYS A 62 6.25 -0.09 5.09
N ASN A 63 5.31 0.75 4.64
CA ASN A 63 4.61 0.62 3.36
C ASN A 63 5.04 1.71 2.35
N PRO A 64 6.34 1.83 1.99
CA PRO A 64 6.79 2.83 1.04
C PRO A 64 6.14 2.60 -0.33
N PHE A 65 5.94 3.69 -1.08
CA PHE A 65 5.47 3.57 -2.45
C PHE A 65 6.45 2.70 -3.27
N PRO A 66 5.96 1.69 -4.01
CA PRO A 66 6.80 0.83 -4.82
C PRO A 66 7.28 1.62 -6.04
N THR A 67 8.28 2.47 -5.82
CA THR A 67 9.07 3.02 -6.91
C THR A 67 9.84 1.85 -7.50
N ARG A 68 9.78 1.65 -8.82
CA ARG A 68 10.73 0.76 -9.47
C ARG A 68 12.11 1.30 -9.09
N LYS A 69 12.92 0.52 -8.37
CA LYS A 69 14.37 0.79 -8.35
C LYS A 69 14.78 0.83 -9.81
N ARG A 70 15.07 2.03 -10.32
CA ARG A 70 15.66 2.18 -11.64
C ARG A 70 16.95 1.36 -11.59
N PRO A 71 17.15 0.36 -12.48
CA PRO A 71 18.40 -0.39 -12.51
C PRO A 71 19.58 0.55 -12.70
#